data_AF-A0A7Y8EXE8-F1
#
_entry.id   AF-A0A7Y8EXE8-F1
#
_cell.length_a   1.000
_cell.length_b   1.000
_cell.length_c   1.000
_cell.angle_alpha   90.00
_cell.angle_beta   90.00
_cell.angle_gamma   90.00
#
_symmetry.space_group_name_H-M   'P 1'
#
loop_
_entity.id
_entity.type
_entity.pdbx_description
1 polymer ?
#
loop_
_entity_poly.entity_id
_entity_poly.type
_entity_poly.pdbx_seq_one_letter_code
_entity_poly.pdbx_strand_id
1 'polypeptide(L)'
;MLFLVVLGIGLGFFIQVVVVAGQNAVAHSDLGVATGALNFFKTLGGATGAALFGAVLTSGMAHAVTAEARLAAFHSVFHGALILMALALVLAWLLREKPLSPEMVAVAEGRVDVPEY
;
A
#
# COMPACT_ATOMS: atom_id res chain seq x y z
N MET A 1 -0.50 -22.43 -5.14
CA MET A 1 -1.87 -21.92 -4.88
C MET A 1 -2.04 -21.41 -3.46
N LEU A 2 -1.77 -22.21 -2.42
CA LEU A 2 -1.86 -21.76 -1.02
C LEU A 2 -1.07 -20.47 -0.74
N PHE A 3 0.15 -20.34 -1.28
CA PHE A 3 0.99 -19.15 -1.11
C PHE A 3 0.35 -17.87 -1.68
N LEU A 4 -0.33 -17.97 -2.83
CA LEU A 4 -1.01 -16.84 -3.46
C LEU A 4 -2.27 -16.43 -2.68
N VAL A 5 -2.97 -17.40 -2.09
CA VAL A 5 -4.13 -17.14 -1.22
C VAL A 5 -3.70 -16.41 0.05
N VAL A 6 -2.66 -16.90 0.73
CA VAL A 6 -2.10 -16.25 1.93
C VAL A 6 -1.62 -14.83 1.62
N LEU A 7 -0.90 -14.64 0.50
CA LEU A 7 -0.48 -13.31 0.05
C LEU A 7 -1.67 -12.39 -0.24
N GLY A 8 -2.69 -12.89 -0.94
CA GLY A 8 -3.89 -12.11 -1.27
C GLY A 8 -4.65 -11.63 -0.04
N ILE A 9 -4.81 -12.52 0.95
CA ILE A 9 -5.45 -12.17 2.23
C ILE A 9 -4.63 -11.12 2.98
N GLY A 10 -3.31 -11.33 3.12
CA GLY A 10 -2.43 -10.38 3.81
C GLY A 10 -2.43 -8.99 3.16
N LEU A 11 -2.35 -8.94 1.82
CA LEU A 11 -2.37 -7.69 1.07
C LEU A 11 -3.72 -6.96 1.19
N GLY A 12 -4.83 -7.71 1.18
CA GLY A 12 -6.18 -7.16 1.35
C GLY A 12 -6.35 -6.43 2.68
N PHE A 13 -5.92 -7.06 3.78
CA PHE A 13 -5.96 -6.42 5.10
C PHE A 13 -5.03 -5.21 5.19
N PHE A 14 -3.83 -5.30 4.63
CA PHE A 14 -2.85 -4.21 4.66
C PHE A 14 -3.37 -2.94 3.97
N ILE A 15 -4.01 -3.08 2.80
CA ILE A 15 -4.55 -1.92 2.06
C ILE A 15 -5.60 -1.17 2.90
N GLN A 16 -6.49 -1.88 3.58
CA GLN A 16 -7.54 -1.25 4.39
C GLN A 16 -6.95 -0.48 5.57
N VAL A 17 -5.96 -1.07 6.26
CA VAL A 17 -5.29 -0.42 7.41
C VAL A 17 -4.62 0.89 6.98
N VAL A 18 -3.90 0.90 5.86
CA VAL A 18 -3.21 2.11 5.37
C VAL A 18 -4.19 3.22 4.99
N VAL A 19 -5.30 2.87 4.34
CA VAL A 19 -6.33 3.85 3.95
C VAL A 19 -6.94 4.51 5.18
N VAL A 20 -7.35 3.71 6.16
CA VAL A 20 -7.93 4.23 7.42
C VAL A 20 -6.91 5.08 8.18
N ALA A 21 -5.64 4.66 8.24
CA ALA A 21 -4.59 5.44 8.87
C ALA A 21 -4.38 6.81 8.20
N GLY A 22 -4.40 6.87 6.86
CA GLY A 22 -4.28 8.13 6.11
C GLY A 22 -5.49 9.04 6.28
N GLN A 23 -6.70 8.47 6.32
CA GLN A 23 -7.93 9.21 6.62
C GLN A 23 -7.94 9.77 8.05
N ASN A 24 -7.43 9.02 9.02
CA ASN A 24 -7.31 9.46 10.42
C ASN A 24 -6.30 10.61 10.63
N ALA A 25 -5.42 10.88 9.65
CA ALA A 25 -4.42 11.92 9.76
C ALA A 25 -4.95 13.33 9.43
N VAL A 26 -6.19 13.45 8.94
CA VAL A 26 -6.83 14.71 8.51
C VAL A 26 -8.13 14.97 9.25
N ALA A 27 -8.65 16.21 9.16
CA ALA A 27 -9.97 16.55 9.68
C ALA A 27 -11.08 15.89 8.85
N HIS A 28 -12.28 15.72 9.45
CA HIS A 28 -13.41 15.07 8.80
C HIS A 28 -13.82 15.75 7.48
N SER A 29 -13.77 17.09 7.45
CA SER A 29 -14.05 17.91 6.26
C SER A 29 -13.12 17.59 5.08
N ASP A 30 -11.90 17.11 5.35
CA ASP A 30 -10.88 16.86 4.34
C ASP A 30 -10.81 15.39 3.92
N LEU A 31 -11.69 14.52 4.43
CA LEU A 31 -11.66 13.08 4.14
C LEU A 31 -11.78 12.77 2.63
N GLY A 32 -12.56 13.56 1.90
CA GLY A 32 -12.67 13.44 0.44
C GLY A 32 -11.35 13.73 -0.27
N VAL A 33 -10.66 14.79 0.14
CA VAL A 33 -9.34 15.17 -0.40
C VAL A 33 -8.28 14.13 -0.03
N ALA A 34 -8.26 13.67 1.23
CA ALA A 34 -7.33 12.64 1.68
C ALA A 34 -7.52 11.32 0.94
N THR A 35 -8.76 10.87 0.77
CA THR A 35 -9.08 9.64 0.02
C THR A 35 -8.70 9.77 -1.45
N GLY A 36 -8.99 10.93 -2.06
CA GLY A 36 -8.58 11.23 -3.45
C GLY A 36 -7.07 11.21 -3.63
N ALA A 37 -6.33 11.87 -2.73
CA ALA A 37 -4.86 11.88 -2.74
C ALA A 37 -4.29 10.46 -2.57
N LEU A 38 -4.81 9.68 -1.62
CA LEU A 38 -4.39 8.28 -1.42
C LEU A 38 -4.62 7.43 -2.68
N ASN A 39 -5.77 7.58 -3.34
CA ASN A 39 -6.06 6.87 -4.59
C ASN A 39 -5.17 7.32 -5.75
N PHE A 40 -4.88 8.62 -5.85
CA PHE A 40 -3.95 9.14 -6.84
C PHE A 40 -2.55 8.54 -6.67
N PHE A 41 -1.98 8.60 -5.46
CA PHE A 41 -0.66 8.02 -5.17
C PHE A 41 -0.63 6.51 -5.34
N LYS A 42 -1.70 5.80 -4.96
CA LYS A 42 -1.84 4.36 -5.20
C LYS A 42 -1.76 4.03 -6.68
N THR A 43 -2.48 4.79 -7.52
CA THR A 43 -2.51 4.57 -8.97
C THR A 43 -1.16 4.91 -9.60
N LEU A 44 -0.57 6.04 -9.22
CA LEU A 44 0.76 6.46 -9.66
C LEU A 44 1.82 5.43 -9.29
N GLY A 45 1.87 5.03 -8.01
CA GLY A 45 2.80 4.00 -7.52
C GLY A 45 2.58 2.65 -8.18
N GLY A 46 1.32 2.27 -8.43
CA GLY A 46 0.98 1.04 -9.17
C GLY A 46 1.52 1.05 -10.60
N ALA A 47 1.33 2.15 -11.33
CA ALA A 47 1.84 2.31 -12.69
C ALA A 47 3.38 2.35 -12.73
N THR A 48 4.00 3.14 -11.86
CA THR A 48 5.47 3.24 -11.75
C THR A 48 6.09 1.91 -11.34
N GLY A 49 5.50 1.21 -10.35
CA GLY A 49 5.94 -0.10 -9.90
C GLY A 49 5.82 -1.16 -10.99
N ALA A 50 4.70 -1.20 -11.71
CA ALA A 50 4.51 -2.11 -12.84
C ALA A 50 5.55 -1.87 -13.94
N ALA A 51 5.85 -0.61 -14.26
CA ALA A 51 6.87 -0.28 -15.26
C ALA A 51 8.28 -0.70 -14.82
N LEU A 52 8.67 -0.40 -13.57
CA LEU A 52 9.98 -0.77 -13.01
C LEU A 52 10.16 -2.29 -12.96
N PHE A 53 9.22 -3.00 -12.37
CA PHE A 53 9.31 -4.47 -12.27
C PHE A 53 9.17 -5.15 -13.64
N GLY A 54 8.39 -4.57 -14.55
CA GLY A 54 8.31 -5.01 -15.94
C GLY A 54 9.64 -4.87 -16.68
N ALA A 55 10.36 -3.76 -16.47
CA ALA A 55 11.71 -3.56 -17.03
C ALA A 55 12.72 -4.57 -16.45
N VAL A 56 12.71 -4.80 -15.13
CA VAL A 56 13.55 -5.81 -14.46
C VAL A 56 13.27 -7.20 -15.00
N LEU A 57 12.00 -7.59 -15.11
CA LEU A 57 11.61 -8.89 -15.66
C LEU A 57 12.05 -9.03 -17.12
N THR A 58 11.81 -8.01 -17.94
CA THR A 58 12.17 -8.02 -19.36
C THR A 58 13.68 -8.16 -19.54
N SER A 59 14.46 -7.43 -18.75
CA SER A 59 15.93 -7.54 -18.74
C SER A 59 16.39 -8.94 -18.31
N GLY A 60 15.83 -9.50 -17.24
CA GLY A 60 16.17 -10.86 -16.79
C GLY A 60 15.79 -11.93 -17.81
N MET A 61 14.62 -11.80 -18.43
CA MET A 61 14.14 -12.72 -19.47
C MET A 61 14.99 -12.65 -20.75
N ALA A 62 15.49 -11.47 -21.12
CA ALA A 62 16.36 -11.31 -22.28
C ALA A 62 17.68 -12.08 -22.16
N HIS A 63 18.18 -12.27 -20.94
CA HIS A 63 19.41 -13.03 -20.66
C HIS A 63 19.15 -14.50 -20.28
N ALA A 64 17.89 -14.90 -20.11
CA ALA A 64 17.51 -16.21 -19.64
C ALA A 64 17.29 -17.22 -20.78
N VAL A 65 18.32 -18.00 -21.10
CA VAL A 65 18.29 -18.99 -22.20
C VAL A 65 17.69 -20.34 -21.80
N THR A 66 17.76 -20.75 -20.52
CA THR A 66 17.18 -22.01 -20.03
C THR A 66 15.83 -21.81 -19.35
N ALA A 67 15.07 -22.89 -19.13
CA ALA A 67 13.84 -22.82 -18.35
C ALA A 67 14.10 -22.41 -16.89
N GLU A 68 15.20 -22.92 -16.31
CA GLU A 68 15.64 -22.58 -14.94
C GLU A 68 16.03 -21.11 -14.82
N ALA A 69 16.76 -20.57 -15.81
CA ALA A 69 17.13 -19.16 -15.84
C ALA A 69 15.90 -18.24 -15.96
N ARG A 70 14.88 -18.66 -16.72
CA ARG A 70 13.62 -17.91 -16.84
C ARG A 70 12.86 -17.91 -15.51
N LEU A 71 12.79 -19.05 -14.83
CA LEU A 71 12.20 -19.13 -13.50
C LEU A 71 12.94 -18.25 -12.48
N ALA A 72 14.27 -18.23 -12.54
CA ALA A 72 15.10 -17.37 -11.70
C ALA A 72 14.84 -15.87 -11.97
N ALA A 73 14.68 -15.48 -13.23
CA ALA A 73 14.31 -14.11 -13.61
C ALA A 73 12.90 -13.70 -13.11
N PHE A 74 11.96 -14.65 -13.03
CA PHE A 74 10.68 -14.40 -12.36
C PHE A 74 10.88 -14.18 -10.85
N HIS A 75 11.64 -15.06 -10.18
CA HIS A 75 11.91 -14.95 -8.75
C HIS A 75 12.63 -13.65 -8.37
N SER A 76 13.50 -13.09 -9.24
CA SER A 76 14.16 -11.81 -8.94
C SER A 76 13.17 -10.65 -8.79
N VAL A 77 12.05 -10.67 -9.52
CA VAL A 77 10.97 -9.67 -9.36
C VAL A 77 10.32 -9.80 -7.99
N PHE A 78 10.06 -11.04 -7.54
CA PHE A 78 9.48 -11.28 -6.22
C PHE A 78 10.41 -10.85 -5.08
N HIS A 79 11.72 -11.05 -5.21
CA HIS A 79 12.69 -10.54 -4.24
C HIS A 79 12.72 -9.00 -4.21
N GLY A 80 12.70 -8.35 -5.38
CA GLY A 80 12.61 -6.90 -5.47
C GLY A 80 11.34 -6.34 -4.83
N ALA A 81 10.20 -6.98 -5.09
CA ALA A 81 8.92 -6.64 -4.46
C ALA A 81 8.95 -6.83 -2.94
N LEU A 82 9.61 -7.88 -2.44
CA LEU A 82 9.76 -8.15 -1.02
C LEU A 82 10.61 -7.08 -0.32
N ILE A 83 11.73 -6.67 -0.93
CA ILE A 83 12.56 -5.57 -0.42
C ILE A 83 11.77 -4.26 -0.39
N LEU A 84 11.03 -3.94 -1.46
CA LEU A 84 10.20 -2.75 -1.53
C LEU A 84 9.12 -2.76 -0.44
N MET A 85 8.49 -3.92 -0.20
CA MET A 85 7.48 -4.09 0.84
C MET A 85 8.08 -3.94 2.24
N ALA A 86 9.27 -4.52 2.48
CA ALA A 86 9.97 -4.36 3.75
C ALA A 86 10.37 -2.90 4.00
N LEU A 87 10.84 -2.19 2.97
CA LEU A 87 11.13 -0.76 3.05
C LEU A 87 9.86 0.04 3.35
N ALA A 88 8.75 -0.24 2.66
CA ALA A 88 7.47 0.40 2.92
C ALA A 88 6.98 0.14 4.35
N LEU A 89 7.16 -1.07 4.87
CA LEU A 89 6.84 -1.42 6.25
C LEU A 89 7.71 -0.65 7.25
N VAL A 90 9.02 -0.54 7.01
CA VAL A 90 9.94 0.24 7.84
C VAL A 90 9.57 1.73 7.82
N LEU A 91 9.25 2.28 6.65
CA LEU A 91 8.78 3.66 6.52
C LEU A 91 7.45 3.89 7.24
N ALA A 92 6.52 2.94 7.15
CA ALA A 92 5.26 2.98 7.88
C ALA A 92 5.48 2.93 9.40
N TRP A 93 6.42 2.12 9.87
CA TRP A 93 6.81 2.09 11.29
C TRP A 93 7.38 3.45 11.73
N LEU A 94 8.15 4.12 10.87
CA LEU A 94 8.73 5.44 11.16
C LEU A 94 7.69 6.57 11.17
N LEU A 95 6.51 6.38 10.56
CA LEU A 95 5.44 7.36 10.64
C LEU A 95 4.92 7.44 12.09
N ARG A 96 4.99 8.64 12.68
CA ARG A 96 4.36 8.91 13.98
C ARG A 96 2.86 8.76 13.86
N GLU A 97 2.30 7.84 14.62
CA GLU A 97 0.86 7.71 14.79
C GLU A 97 0.31 9.01 15.39
N LYS A 98 -0.57 9.70 14.66
CA LYS A 98 -1.39 10.76 15.24
C LYS A 98 -2.65 10.09 15.80
N PRO A 99 -2.87 10.12 17.13
CA PRO A 99 -4.09 9.60 17.71
C PRO A 99 -5.31 10.37 17.20
N LEU A 100 -6.48 9.72 17.18
CA LEU A 100 -7.75 10.35 16.79
C LEU A 100 -7.91 11.68 17.53
N SER A 101 -8.27 12.73 16.79
CA SER A 101 -8.62 14.02 17.39
C SER A 101 -9.69 13.81 18.48
N PRO A 102 -9.57 14.43 19.66
CA PRO A 102 -10.57 14.34 20.74
C PRO A 102 -12.00 14.64 20.27
N GLU A 103 -12.14 15.51 19.25
CA GLU A 103 -13.40 15.84 18.60
C GLU A 103 -14.02 14.64 17.87
N MET A 104 -13.20 13.87 17.14
CA MET A 104 -13.64 12.65 16.45
C MET A 104 -13.98 11.52 17.43
N VAL A 105 -13.31 11.47 18.58
CA VAL A 105 -13.67 10.55 19.67
C VAL A 105 -15.06 10.90 20.21
N ALA A 106 -15.35 12.20 20.41
CA ALA A 106 -16.64 12.65 20.89
C ALA A 106 -17.78 12.42 19.89
N VAL A 107 -17.52 12.53 18.58
CA VAL A 107 -18.45 12.14 17.51
C VAL A 107 -18.70 10.63 17.50
N ALA A 108 -17.64 9.81 17.62
CA ALA A 108 -17.77 8.35 17.67
C ALA A 108 -18.51 7.84 18.92
N GLU A 109 -18.39 8.54 20.04
CA GLU A 109 -19.14 8.28 21.28
C GLU A 109 -20.59 8.79 21.24
N GLY A 110 -21.02 9.43 20.14
CA GLY A 110 -22.36 9.99 19.98
C GLY A 110 -22.65 11.19 20.89
N ARG A 111 -21.60 11.83 21.43
CA ARG A 111 -21.73 13.01 22.29
C ARG A 111 -21.85 14.32 21.51
N VAL A 112 -21.45 14.31 20.24
CA VAL A 112 -21.46 15.47 19.34
C VAL A 112 -21.97 15.00 17.99
N ASP A 113 -22.95 15.71 17.41
CA ASP A 113 -23.39 15.44 16.04
C ASP A 113 -22.26 15.71 15.06
N VAL A 114 -22.25 14.95 13.95
CA VAL A 114 -21.29 15.17 12.87
C VAL A 114 -21.44 16.62 12.42
N PRO A 115 -20.40 17.47 12.52
CA PRO A 115 -20.52 18.86 12.13
C PRO A 115 -20.90 18.91 10.64
N GLU A 116 -22.10 19.42 10.36
CA GLU A 116 -22.59 19.68 9.01
C GLU A 116 -21.71 20.80 8.42
N TYR A 117 -20.81 20.44 7.52
CA TYR A 117 -20.10 21.38 6.65
C TYR A 117 -20.70 21.32 5.25
#